data_AF-A0A285D512-F1
#
_entry.id   AF-A0A285D512-F1
#
_cell.length_a   1.000
_cell.length_b   1.000
_cell.length_c   1.000
_cell.angle_alpha   90.00
_cell.angle_beta   90.00
_cell.angle_gamma   90.00
#
_symmetry.space_group_name_H-M   'P 1'
#
loop_
_entity.id
_entity.type
_entity.pdbx_description
1 polymer ?
#
loop_
_entity_poly.entity_id
_entity_poly.type
_entity_poly.pdbx_seq_one_letter_code
_entity_poly.pdbx_strand_id
1 'polypeptide(L)'
;MMARHSILRATGVVSIFGAAGPALDEVGLSAWIAQAAPGETLVYHRGFLAVDATSVISKLPAEQQRTLRLVASAALRAAEHGLVHLVQARIGPDQFAYIAVARARPRQAGPAFSMRLLEAA
;
A
#
# COMPACT_ATOMS: atom_id res chain seq x y z
N MET A 1 -34.96 -5.91 -7.31
CA MET A 1 -33.98 -6.45 -6.35
C MET A 1 -32.59 -6.11 -6.87
N MET A 2 -31.97 -5.05 -6.34
CA MET A 2 -30.79 -4.39 -6.92
C MET A 2 -29.51 -5.12 -6.52
N ALA A 3 -28.93 -5.89 -7.44
CA ALA A 3 -27.57 -6.40 -7.30
C ALA A 3 -26.59 -5.23 -7.45
N ARG A 4 -26.07 -4.75 -6.32
CA ARG A 4 -24.97 -3.78 -6.28
C ARG A 4 -23.67 -4.49 -6.66
N HIS A 5 -23.47 -4.72 -7.96
CA HIS A 5 -22.13 -4.96 -8.47
C HIS A 5 -21.37 -3.64 -8.34
N SER A 6 -20.57 -3.52 -7.27
CA SER A 6 -19.59 -2.46 -7.13
C SER A 6 -18.53 -2.65 -8.21
N ILE A 7 -18.80 -2.04 -9.36
CA ILE A 7 -17.83 -1.82 -10.44
C ILE A 7 -16.73 -0.93 -9.83
N LEU A 8 -15.61 -1.56 -9.49
CA LEU A 8 -14.35 -0.86 -9.25
C LEU A 8 -14.02 -0.12 -10.56
N ARG A 9 -14.41 1.15 -10.64
CA ARG A 9 -14.20 2.01 -11.80
C ARG A 9 -12.70 2.08 -12.11
N ALA A 10 -12.39 1.76 -13.35
CA ALA A 10 -11.08 1.71 -13.97
C ALA A 10 -10.48 3.10 -14.25
N THR A 11 -10.19 3.89 -13.22
CA THR A 11 -9.42 5.14 -13.37
C THR A 11 -8.41 5.22 -12.24
N GLY A 12 -7.15 4.88 -12.55
CA GLY A 12 -6.00 5.06 -11.67
C GLY A 12 -5.34 3.80 -11.12
N VAL A 13 -5.67 2.59 -11.61
CA VAL A 13 -4.90 1.39 -11.22
C VAL A 13 -3.62 1.38 -12.04
N VAL A 14 -2.57 1.97 -11.50
CA VAL A 14 -1.21 1.67 -11.94
C VAL A 14 -0.97 0.20 -11.61
N SER A 15 -1.14 -0.65 -12.62
CA SER A 15 -0.68 -2.03 -12.56
C SER A 15 0.84 -2.01 -12.62
N ILE A 16 1.51 -1.86 -11.48
CA ILE A 16 2.97 -2.01 -11.46
C ILE A 16 3.41 -3.47 -11.35
N PHE A 17 2.59 -4.43 -10.90
CA PHE A 17 3.04 -5.84 -10.77
C PHE A 17 2.01 -6.91 -11.18
N GLY A 18 2.18 -7.40 -12.41
CA GLY A 18 2.04 -8.82 -12.78
C GLY A 18 3.42 -9.51 -12.75
N ALA A 19 3.49 -10.81 -13.03
CA ALA A 19 4.60 -11.73 -12.75
C ALA A 19 6.02 -11.40 -13.28
N ALA A 20 6.28 -10.21 -13.87
CA ALA A 20 7.56 -9.82 -14.48
C ALA A 20 7.89 -8.29 -14.43
N GLY A 21 7.34 -7.51 -13.49
CA GLY A 21 7.66 -6.07 -13.31
C GLY A 21 8.81 -5.79 -12.32
N PRO A 22 9.48 -4.61 -12.37
CA PRO A 22 10.59 -4.27 -11.47
C PRO A 22 10.13 -4.08 -10.01
N ALA A 23 10.50 -5.01 -9.12
CA ALA A 23 10.00 -5.11 -7.74
C ALA A 23 9.80 -3.75 -7.03
N LEU A 24 8.59 -3.51 -6.51
CA LEU A 24 8.35 -2.40 -5.58
C LEU A 24 9.28 -2.55 -4.39
N ASP A 25 10.06 -1.52 -4.10
CA ASP A 25 10.85 -1.41 -2.88
C ASP A 25 10.26 -0.33 -1.96
N GLU A 26 10.89 -0.14 -0.81
CA GLU A 26 10.46 0.86 0.17
C GLU A 26 10.48 2.29 -0.38
N VAL A 27 11.42 2.60 -1.27
CA VAL A 27 11.55 3.91 -1.91
C VAL A 27 10.41 4.14 -2.88
N GLY A 28 10.08 3.15 -3.72
CA GLY A 28 8.96 3.19 -4.64
C GLY A 28 7.62 3.34 -3.92
N LEU A 29 7.43 2.61 -2.81
CA LEU A 29 6.25 2.77 -1.97
C LEU A 29 6.15 4.19 -1.39
N SER A 30 7.25 4.72 -0.86
CA SER A 30 7.29 6.08 -0.28
C SER A 30 7.03 7.15 -1.33
N ALA A 31 7.60 7.00 -2.53
CA ALA A 31 7.37 7.89 -3.66
C ALA A 31 5.91 7.87 -4.12
N TRP A 32 5.27 6.70 -4.14
CA TRP A 32 3.84 6.59 -4.42
C TRP A 32 3.01 7.29 -3.34
N ILE A 33 3.24 7.03 -2.06
CA ILE A 33 2.52 7.68 -0.94
C ILE A 33 2.65 9.21 -1.00
N ALA A 34 3.80 9.72 -1.41
CA ALA A 34 4.03 11.17 -1.49
C ALA A 34 3.18 11.86 -2.57
N GLN A 35 2.84 11.16 -3.65
CA GLN A 35 2.21 11.70 -4.86
C GLN A 35 0.76 11.25 -5.05
N ALA A 36 0.35 10.15 -4.43
CA ALA A 36 -0.96 9.53 -4.62
C ALA A 36 -2.11 10.46 -4.23
N ALA A 37 -3.15 10.47 -5.06
CA ALA A 37 -4.39 11.19 -4.75
C ALA A 37 -5.16 10.49 -3.62
N PRO A 38 -5.95 11.21 -2.81
CA PRO A 38 -6.80 10.58 -1.80
C PRO A 38 -7.74 9.54 -2.42
N GLY A 39 -7.72 8.32 -1.89
CA GLY A 39 -8.49 7.17 -2.40
C GLY A 39 -7.81 6.39 -3.52
N GLU A 40 -6.67 6.86 -4.04
CA GLU A 40 -5.87 6.09 -5.00
C GLU A 40 -5.33 4.82 -4.32
N THR A 41 -5.26 3.73 -5.07
CA THR A 41 -4.93 2.41 -4.53
C THR A 41 -3.69 1.82 -5.19
N LEU A 42 -2.82 1.23 -4.38
CA LEU A 42 -1.66 0.47 -4.84
C LEU A 42 -1.72 -0.95 -4.28
N VAL A 43 -1.66 -1.96 -5.15
CA VAL A 43 -1.44 -3.34 -4.74
C VAL A 43 0.05 -3.55 -4.61
N TYR A 44 0.56 -3.68 -3.37
CA TYR A 44 1.99 -3.85 -3.12
C TYR A 44 2.42 -5.32 -3.07
N HIS A 45 1.48 -6.25 -2.91
CA HIS A 45 1.76 -7.69 -2.96
C HIS A 45 0.54 -8.51 -3.35
N ARG A 46 0.77 -9.61 -4.07
CA ARG A 46 -0.22 -10.66 -4.36
C ARG A 46 0.37 -12.00 -3.96
N GLY A 47 -0.39 -12.78 -3.20
CA GLY A 47 0.09 -14.03 -2.63
C GLY A 47 -0.28 -14.12 -1.16
N PHE A 48 0.54 -14.81 -0.37
CA PHE A 48 0.38 -14.89 1.07
C PHE A 48 1.50 -14.10 1.72
N LEU A 49 1.24 -12.84 2.08
CA LEU A 49 2.30 -11.94 2.56
C LEU A 49 3.12 -12.53 3.71
N ALA A 50 2.48 -13.19 4.66
CA ALA A 50 3.17 -13.82 5.79
C ALA A 50 4.06 -15.00 5.37
N VAL A 51 3.65 -15.78 4.37
CA VAL A 51 4.45 -16.89 3.84
C VAL A 51 5.57 -16.35 2.96
N ASP A 52 5.21 -15.48 2.03
CA ASP A 52 6.12 -14.98 1.00
C ASP A 52 7.22 -14.10 1.59
N ALA A 53 6.96 -13.40 2.70
CA ALA A 53 7.92 -12.51 3.31
C ALA A 53 8.90 -13.19 4.28
N THR A 54 8.58 -14.34 4.89
CA THR A 54 9.43 -14.91 5.97
C THR A 54 9.65 -16.42 5.89
N SER A 55 8.91 -17.13 5.04
CA SER A 55 8.93 -18.59 5.07
C SER A 55 10.06 -19.18 4.23
N VAL A 56 10.70 -20.22 4.78
CA VAL A 56 11.68 -21.05 4.05
C VAL A 56 11.02 -21.81 2.89
N ILE A 57 9.71 -22.08 2.98
CA ILE A 57 8.93 -22.72 1.90
C ILE A 57 8.41 -21.71 0.85
N SER A 58 8.72 -20.42 0.99
CA SER A 58 8.37 -19.42 -0.01
C SER A 58 9.06 -19.73 -1.34
N LYS A 59 8.36 -19.46 -2.45
CA LYS A 59 8.93 -19.54 -3.80
C LYS A 59 9.79 -18.32 -4.14
N LEU A 60 9.76 -17.27 -3.31
CA LEU A 60 10.54 -16.06 -3.53
C LEU A 60 12.00 -16.26 -3.10
N PRO A 61 12.97 -15.81 -3.90
CA PRO A 61 14.38 -15.73 -3.49
C PRO A 61 14.56 -14.89 -2.22
N ALA A 62 15.57 -15.20 -1.41
CA ALA A 62 15.81 -14.54 -0.12
C ALA A 62 15.88 -13.00 -0.20
N GLU A 63 16.46 -12.47 -1.28
CA GLU A 63 16.50 -11.03 -1.54
C GLU A 63 15.10 -10.44 -1.74
N GLN A 64 14.25 -11.08 -2.54
CA GLN A 64 12.88 -10.65 -2.77
C GLN A 64 12.02 -10.76 -1.49
N GLN A 65 12.25 -11.79 -0.67
CA GLN A 65 11.62 -11.89 0.65
C GLN A 65 12.02 -10.71 1.54
N ARG A 66 13.32 -10.34 1.55
CA ARG A 66 13.81 -9.19 2.30
C ARG A 66 13.16 -7.89 1.82
N THR A 67 13.11 -7.66 0.51
CA THR A 67 12.46 -6.48 -0.06
C THR A 67 10.97 -6.44 0.31
N LEU A 68 10.27 -7.57 0.19
CA LEU A 68 8.86 -7.67 0.57
C LEU A 68 8.62 -7.36 2.06
N ARG A 69 9.51 -7.83 2.96
CA ARG A 69 9.45 -7.47 4.39
C ARG A 69 9.61 -5.97 4.61
N LEU A 70 10.53 -5.32 3.89
CA LEU A 70 10.78 -3.89 4.01
C LEU A 70 9.56 -3.09 3.52
N VAL A 71 9.02 -3.44 2.36
CA VAL A 71 7.79 -2.83 1.80
C VAL A 71 6.61 -3.02 2.74
N ALA A 72 6.38 -4.23 3.25
CA ALA A 72 5.28 -4.50 4.15
C ALA A 72 5.41 -3.72 5.47
N SER A 73 6.62 -3.61 6.01
CA SER A 73 6.91 -2.83 7.21
C SER A 73 6.69 -1.33 6.96
N ALA A 74 7.12 -0.81 5.80
CA ALA A 74 6.89 0.58 5.42
C ALA A 74 5.41 0.90 5.20
N ALA A 75 4.66 -0.01 4.57
CA ALA A 75 3.20 0.11 4.41
C ALA A 75 2.48 0.14 5.76
N LEU A 76 2.90 -0.70 6.71
CA LEU A 76 2.37 -0.71 8.07
C LEU A 76 2.65 0.62 8.78
N ARG A 77 3.90 1.10 8.79
CA ARG A 77 4.25 2.40 9.37
C ARG A 77 3.45 3.55 8.75
N ALA A 78 3.30 3.55 7.43
CA ALA A 78 2.49 4.55 6.73
C ALA A 78 1.02 4.52 7.17
N ALA A 79 0.47 3.34 7.44
CA ALA A 79 -0.88 3.19 7.96
C ALA A 79 -1.01 3.69 9.40
N GLU A 80 -0.03 3.38 10.25
CA GLU A 80 0.06 3.88 11.64
C GLU A 80 0.13 5.41 11.69
N HIS A 81 0.83 6.02 10.73
CA HIS A 81 0.87 7.48 10.56
C HIS A 81 -0.34 8.07 9.81
N GLY A 82 -1.34 7.25 9.47
CA GLY A 82 -2.57 7.68 8.82
C GLY A 82 -2.41 8.15 7.36
N LEU A 83 -1.29 7.83 6.72
CA LEU A 83 -1.00 8.18 5.32
C LEU A 83 -1.70 7.25 4.34
N VAL A 84 -1.91 6.00 4.73
CA VAL A 84 -2.63 5.00 3.94
C VAL A 84 -3.60 4.21 4.82
N HIS A 85 -4.57 3.55 4.20
CA HIS A 85 -5.37 2.49 4.80
C HIS A 85 -4.99 1.17 4.13
N LEU A 86 -4.71 0.14 4.92
CA LEU A 86 -4.35 -1.18 4.39
C LEU A 86 -5.59 -2.05 4.27
N VAL A 87 -5.74 -2.70 3.12
CA VAL A 87 -6.82 -3.62 2.81
C VAL A 87 -6.24 -4.93 2.31
N GLN A 88 -6.83 -6.03 2.76
CA GLN A 88 -6.60 -7.36 2.20
C GLN A 88 -7.86 -7.80 1.45
N ALA A 89 -7.70 -8.20 0.19
CA ALA A 89 -8.80 -8.71 -0.61
C ALA A 89 -8.47 -10.11 -1.14
N ARG A 90 -9.37 -11.08 -0.93
CA ARG A 90 -9.27 -12.39 -1.57
C ARG A 90 -9.71 -12.26 -3.03
N ILE A 91 -8.82 -12.58 -3.96
CA ILE A 91 -9.05 -12.44 -5.41
C ILE A 91 -9.14 -13.80 -6.13
N GLY A 92 -8.82 -14.89 -5.43
CA GLY A 92 -8.96 -16.25 -5.93
C GLY A 92 -8.65 -17.29 -4.85
N PRO A 93 -8.72 -18.59 -5.17
CA PRO A 93 -8.12 -19.63 -4.35
C PRO A 93 -6.64 -19.33 -4.15
N ASP A 94 -6.20 -19.29 -2.91
CA ASP A 94 -4.80 -19.07 -2.53
C ASP A 94 -4.17 -17.78 -3.06
N GLN A 95 -5.02 -16.80 -3.39
CA GLN A 95 -4.60 -15.52 -3.94
C GLN A 95 -5.26 -14.38 -3.19
N PHE A 96 -4.44 -13.64 -2.45
CA PHE A 96 -4.83 -12.43 -1.73
C PHE A 96 -4.07 -11.24 -2.31
N ALA A 97 -4.75 -10.12 -2.49
CA ALA A 97 -4.17 -8.85 -2.80
C ALA A 97 -4.02 -8.04 -1.52
N TYR A 98 -2.84 -7.46 -1.34
CA TYR A 98 -2.53 -6.54 -0.25
C TYR A 98 -2.43 -5.13 -0.84
N ILE A 99 -3.30 -4.26 -0.37
CA ILE A 99 -3.62 -2.99 -1.01
C ILE A 99 -3.39 -1.86 -0.02
N ALA A 100 -2.61 -0.86 -0.42
CA ALA A 100 -2.53 0.43 0.25
C ALA A 100 -3.49 1.40 -0.43
N VAL A 101 -4.37 2.03 0.33
CA VAL A 101 -5.29 3.08 -0.14
C VAL A 101 -4.81 4.41 0.42
N ALA A 102 -4.42 5.35 -0.43
CA ALA A 102 -3.94 6.65 -0.02
C ALA A 102 -5.02 7.40 0.75
N ARG A 103 -4.67 7.93 1.92
CA ARG A 103 -5.59 8.74 2.72
C ARG A 103 -5.57 10.17 2.22
N ALA A 104 -6.66 10.88 2.47
CA ALA A 104 -6.61 12.33 2.39
C ALA A 104 -5.52 12.82 3.34
N ARG A 105 -4.45 13.41 2.80
CA ARG A 105 -3.54 14.20 3.62
C ARG A 105 -4.41 15.22 4.33
N PRO A 106 -4.25 15.46 5.64
CA PRO A 106 -4.95 16.54 6.30
C PRO A 106 -4.69 17.77 5.43
N ARG A 107 -5.73 18.23 4.72
CA ARG A 107 -5.72 19.55 4.10
C ARG A 107 -5.31 20.40 5.25
N GLN A 108 -4.12 20.99 5.20
CA GLN A 108 -3.64 21.84 6.27
C GLN A 108 -4.84 22.72 6.62
N ALA A 109 -5.43 22.46 7.79
CA ALA A 109 -6.33 23.42 8.37
C ALA A 109 -5.46 24.66 8.38
N GLY A 110 -5.86 25.66 7.60
CA GLY A 110 -5.09 26.88 7.47
C GLY A 110 -4.66 27.39 8.86
N PRO A 111 -3.65 28.26 8.87
CA PRO A 111 -2.67 28.56 9.94
C PRO A 111 -2.33 27.57 11.08
N ALA A 112 -3.09 26.51 11.33
CA ALA A 112 -3.02 25.72 12.56
C ALA A 112 -1.83 24.74 12.59
N PHE A 113 -1.30 24.34 11.42
CA PHE A 113 -0.11 23.48 11.36
C PHE A 113 1.16 24.26 11.74
N SER A 114 1.28 25.51 11.28
CA SER A 114 2.41 26.39 11.62
C SER A 114 2.40 26.77 13.10
N MET A 115 1.24 26.98 13.71
CA MET A 115 1.12 27.21 15.16
C MET A 115 1.57 26.02 15.99
N ARG A 116 1.19 24.79 15.60
CA ARG A 116 1.57 23.57 16.31
C ARG A 116 3.07 23.26 16.24
N LEU A 117 3.77 23.77 15.22
CA LEU A 117 5.22 23.65 15.12
C LEU A 117 5.95 24.67 16.02
N LEU A 118 5.35 25.86 16.22
CA LEU A 118 5.90 26.92 17.06
C LEU A 118 5.74 26.63 18.55
N GLU A 119 4.63 26.01 18.97
CA GLU A 119 4.43 25.59 20.37
C GLU A 119 5.34 24.43 20.81
N ALA A 120 5.99 23.76 19.86
CA ALA A 120 6.86 22.61 20.11
C ALA A 120 8.36 22.96 20.17
N ALA A 121 8.73 24.24 20.03
CA ALA A 121 10.12 24.75 20.08
C ALA A 121 10.35 25.54 21.38
#